data_AF-A0A1H4W1T7-F1
#
_entry.id   AF-A0A1H4W1T7-F1
#
_cell.length_a   1.000
_cell.length_b   1.000
_cell.length_c   1.000
_cell.angle_alpha   90.00
_cell.angle_beta   90.00
_cell.angle_gamma   90.00
#
_symmetry.space_group_name_H-M   'P 1'
#
loop_
_entity.id
_entity.type
_entity.pdbx_description
1 polymer ?
#
loop_
_entity_poly.entity_id
_entity_poly.type
_entity_poly.pdbx_seq_one_letter_code
_entity_poly.pdbx_strand_id
1 'polypeptide(L)'
;MAREKGSSMKNVMRILIFLLVLSITDKGFADAGFAYRFFLKITNDDGETSKGSFYFGSWEEYGSEKSLLDFVKENSNIKELEIFPEILTLKISQSDLDFTDKNSSVKIKISNVVNIQVIEFLSYVPNQRLVLLNEDELNILFRKGLNFSSLYFKDYEIIVAENCIDILLSDKTKEELDYEAEIFSKKLRDKVEELNYSLEMENGDVYFNFFRQEKKKLLKKGIVVFTIWYAL
;
A
#
# COMPACT_ATOMS: atom_id res chain seq x y z
N MET A 1 15.25 63.30 -17.76
CA MET A 1 15.23 62.30 -16.65
C MET A 1 13.88 61.59 -16.64
N ALA A 2 13.74 60.48 -17.37
CA ALA A 2 12.50 59.67 -17.38
C ALA A 2 12.78 58.24 -17.87
N ARG A 3 13.65 57.50 -17.17
CA ARG A 3 14.00 56.11 -17.54
C ARG A 3 14.36 55.25 -16.33
N GLU A 4 13.52 55.22 -15.29
CA GLU A 4 13.75 54.26 -14.17
C GLU A 4 12.51 53.51 -13.67
N LYS A 5 11.27 53.93 -13.98
CA LYS A 5 10.08 53.27 -13.44
C LYS A 5 9.73 51.91 -14.08
N GLY A 6 10.24 51.60 -15.28
CA GLY A 6 9.89 50.37 -16.01
C GLY A 6 10.62 49.10 -15.57
N SER A 7 11.77 49.23 -14.89
CA SER A 7 12.57 48.08 -14.42
C SER A 7 12.01 47.51 -13.12
N SER A 8 11.59 48.38 -12.21
CA SER A 8 11.02 48.02 -10.90
C SER A 8 9.75 47.18 -11.06
N MET A 9 8.83 47.57 -11.96
CA MET A 9 7.56 46.86 -12.17
C MET A 9 7.75 45.45 -12.73
N LYS A 10 8.77 45.23 -13.60
CA LYS A 10 9.10 43.90 -14.13
C LYS A 10 9.69 42.99 -13.07
N ASN A 11 10.50 43.53 -12.16
CA ASN A 11 11.07 42.76 -11.04
C ASN A 11 10.00 42.40 -10.01
N VAL A 12 9.09 43.33 -9.68
CA VAL A 12 7.94 43.05 -8.81
C VAL A 12 7.03 41.98 -9.40
N MET A 13 6.75 42.04 -10.71
CA MET A 13 5.93 41.03 -11.39
C MET A 13 6.60 39.65 -11.43
N ARG A 14 7.93 39.59 -11.62
CA ARG A 14 8.70 38.33 -11.54
C ARG A 14 8.68 37.73 -10.14
N ILE A 15 8.82 38.55 -9.10
CA ILE A 15 8.76 38.10 -7.69
C ILE A 15 7.35 37.59 -7.36
N LEU A 16 6.29 38.28 -7.82
CA LEU A 16 4.91 37.84 -7.63
C LEU A 16 4.62 36.52 -8.34
N ILE A 17 5.11 36.33 -9.57
CA ILE A 17 4.98 35.05 -10.29
C ILE A 17 5.75 33.94 -9.57
N PHE A 18 6.95 34.23 -9.05
CA PHE A 18 7.74 33.25 -8.29
C PHE A 18 7.06 32.85 -6.97
N LEU A 19 6.46 33.81 -6.25
CA LEU A 19 5.67 33.53 -5.04
C LEU A 19 4.36 32.78 -5.37
N LEU A 20 3.73 33.07 -6.51
CA LEU A 20 2.56 32.33 -6.98
C LEU A 20 2.92 30.87 -7.30
N VAL A 21 4.04 30.64 -7.99
CA VAL A 21 4.53 29.27 -8.26
C VAL A 21 4.86 28.53 -6.96
N LEU A 22 5.53 29.18 -6.00
CA LEU A 22 5.84 28.58 -4.69
C LEU A 22 4.57 28.23 -3.86
N SER A 23 3.53 29.05 -3.95
CA SER A 23 2.26 28.81 -3.26
C SER A 23 1.38 27.76 -3.93
N ILE A 24 1.63 27.44 -5.20
CA ILE A 24 1.00 26.30 -5.90
C ILE A 24 1.75 25.00 -5.58
N THR A 25 3.06 25.05 -5.27
CA THR A 25 3.86 23.84 -4.97
C THR A 25 3.64 23.28 -3.56
N ASP A 26 3.18 24.09 -2.59
CA ASP A 26 2.95 23.62 -1.21
C ASP A 26 1.61 22.88 -0.99
N LYS A 27 0.79 22.73 -2.04
CA LYS A 27 -0.50 22.00 -1.97
C LYS A 27 -0.54 20.72 -2.82
N GLY A 28 0.63 20.16 -3.11
CA GLY A 28 0.81 19.00 -3.99
C GLY A 28 0.74 17.63 -3.32
N PHE A 29 0.55 17.52 -1.99
CA PHE A 29 0.11 16.25 -1.42
C PHE A 29 -1.39 16.16 -1.67
N ALA A 30 -1.76 15.48 -2.75
CA ALA A 30 -3.13 15.06 -2.97
C ALA A 30 -3.70 14.54 -1.64
N ASP A 31 -4.82 15.14 -1.26
CA ASP A 31 -5.60 14.85 -0.06
C ASP A 31 -5.74 13.32 0.06
N ALA A 32 -4.90 12.67 0.87
CA ALA A 32 -4.86 11.21 0.95
C ALA A 32 -5.87 10.68 1.99
N GLY A 33 -6.48 11.58 2.76
CA GLY A 33 -7.23 11.24 3.97
C GLY A 33 -6.33 10.67 5.07
N PHE A 34 -6.95 10.00 6.02
CA PHE A 34 -6.34 9.29 7.14
C PHE A 34 -6.57 7.79 6.98
N ALA A 35 -5.61 6.97 7.39
CA ALA A 35 -5.75 5.53 7.42
C ALA A 35 -5.42 4.97 8.81
N TYR A 36 -6.19 3.97 9.21
CA TYR A 36 -6.16 3.41 10.56
C TYR A 36 -6.16 1.89 10.53
N ARG A 37 -5.42 1.30 11.47
CA ARG A 37 -5.56 -0.10 11.87
C ARG A 37 -6.07 -0.11 13.30
N PHE A 38 -7.29 -0.62 13.50
CA PHE A 38 -7.88 -0.82 14.82
C PHE A 38 -7.80 -2.28 15.21
N PHE A 39 -7.24 -2.59 16.36
CA PHE A 39 -7.40 -3.94 16.93
C PHE A 39 -8.61 -3.95 17.85
N LEU A 40 -9.59 -4.76 17.47
CA LEU A 40 -10.92 -4.73 18.05
C LEU A 40 -11.24 -6.02 18.79
N LYS A 41 -12.08 -5.88 19.81
CA LYS A 41 -12.90 -6.97 20.33
C LYS A 41 -14.36 -6.60 20.11
N ILE A 42 -15.08 -7.42 19.36
CA ILE A 42 -16.46 -7.19 18.94
C ILE A 42 -17.33 -8.26 19.58
N THR A 43 -18.42 -7.85 20.21
CA THR A 43 -19.43 -8.76 20.77
C THR A 43 -20.74 -8.58 20.00
N ASN A 44 -21.25 -9.67 19.46
CA ASN A 44 -22.50 -9.72 18.71
C ASN A 44 -23.71 -9.90 19.63
N ASP A 45 -24.91 -9.82 19.06
CA ASP A 45 -26.20 -9.97 19.72
C ASP A 45 -26.47 -11.39 20.26
N ASP A 46 -25.90 -12.40 19.61
CA ASP A 46 -25.85 -13.79 20.09
C ASP A 46 -24.84 -14.01 21.23
N GLY A 47 -24.06 -13.00 21.60
CA GLY A 47 -23.01 -13.06 22.61
C GLY A 47 -21.67 -13.61 22.11
N GLU A 48 -21.57 -14.02 20.84
CA GLU A 48 -20.29 -14.40 20.25
C GLU A 48 -19.32 -13.22 20.24
N THR A 49 -18.05 -13.52 20.45
CA THR A 49 -17.00 -12.49 20.52
C THR A 49 -15.92 -12.79 19.51
N SER A 50 -15.65 -11.82 18.64
CA SER A 50 -14.58 -11.84 17.64
C SER A 50 -13.49 -10.85 18.01
N LYS A 51 -12.24 -11.19 17.69
CA LYS A 51 -11.08 -10.33 17.95
C LYS A 51 -10.18 -10.29 16.73
N GLY A 52 -9.67 -9.11 16.37
CA GLY A 52 -8.75 -8.95 15.25
C GLY A 52 -8.62 -7.52 14.78
N SER A 53 -7.86 -7.33 13.70
CA SER A 53 -7.55 -6.03 13.11
C SER A 53 -8.59 -5.63 12.07
N PHE A 54 -9.05 -4.38 12.14
CA PHE A 54 -9.90 -3.72 11.16
C PHE A 54 -9.12 -2.57 10.52
N TYR A 55 -9.11 -2.50 9.19
CA TYR A 55 -8.44 -1.44 8.44
C TYR A 55 -9.49 -0.47 7.88
N PHE A 56 -9.29 0.82 8.12
CA PHE A 56 -10.27 1.84 7.74
C PHE A 56 -9.58 3.11 7.24
N GLY A 57 -10.06 3.63 6.12
CA GLY A 57 -9.68 4.93 5.58
C GLY A 57 -10.80 5.95 5.77
N SER A 58 -10.46 7.20 6.05
CA SER A 58 -11.41 8.28 6.32
C SER A 58 -10.86 9.62 5.82
N TRP A 59 -11.72 10.56 5.46
CA TRP A 59 -11.30 11.95 5.21
C TRP A 59 -11.19 12.77 6.49
N GLU A 60 -11.94 12.38 7.52
CA GLU A 60 -11.88 12.98 8.85
C GLU A 60 -10.96 12.18 9.76
N GLU A 61 -10.26 12.87 10.65
CA GLU A 61 -9.42 12.24 11.65
C GLU A 61 -10.27 11.54 12.72
N TYR A 62 -9.92 10.31 13.08
CA TYR A 62 -10.52 9.62 14.21
C TYR A 62 -10.12 10.27 15.53
N GLY A 63 -11.05 11.06 16.09
CA GLY A 63 -10.92 11.59 17.45
C GLY A 63 -11.42 10.58 18.50
N SER A 64 -10.66 10.41 19.58
CA SER A 64 -10.98 9.46 20.67
C SER A 64 -12.27 9.76 21.44
N GLU A 65 -12.90 10.91 21.20
CA GLU A 65 -14.13 11.34 21.88
C GLU A 65 -15.40 10.77 21.23
N LYS A 66 -15.31 10.26 20.00
CA LYS A 66 -16.42 9.56 19.32
C LYS A 66 -16.27 8.05 19.46
N SER A 67 -17.38 7.32 19.49
CA SER A 67 -17.33 5.87 19.39
C SER A 67 -16.84 5.46 17.99
N LEU A 68 -16.07 4.38 17.88
CA LEU A 68 -15.61 3.87 16.59
C LEU A 68 -16.78 3.55 15.65
N LEU A 69 -17.88 3.04 16.19
CA LEU A 69 -19.05 2.66 15.39
C LEU A 69 -19.71 3.88 14.75
N ASP A 70 -19.83 4.97 15.50
CA ASP A 70 -20.39 6.23 14.98
C ASP A 70 -19.44 6.83 13.95
N PHE A 71 -18.13 6.85 14.25
CA PHE A 71 -17.12 7.32 13.30
C PHE A 71 -17.16 6.58 11.96
N VAL A 72 -17.23 5.24 11.98
CA VAL A 72 -17.31 4.42 10.76
C VAL A 72 -18.61 4.69 9.99
N LYS A 73 -19.74 4.83 10.68
CA LYS A 73 -21.05 5.11 10.07
C LYS A 73 -21.15 6.51 9.45
N GLU A 74 -20.53 7.50 10.08
CA GLU A 74 -20.49 8.89 9.59
C GLU A 74 -19.59 9.02 8.35
N ASN A 75 -18.49 8.26 8.31
CA ASN A 75 -17.47 8.38 7.27
C ASN A 75 -17.59 7.33 6.15
N SER A 76 -18.52 6.37 6.26
CA SER A 76 -18.66 5.32 5.26
C SER A 76 -20.05 4.65 5.27
N ASN A 77 -20.45 4.10 4.12
CA ASN A 77 -21.65 3.27 4.00
C ASN A 77 -21.37 1.79 4.33
N ILE A 78 -20.39 1.51 5.20
CA ILE A 78 -20.01 0.13 5.55
C ILE A 78 -21.18 -0.53 6.30
N LYS A 79 -21.56 -1.73 5.86
CA LYS A 79 -22.59 -2.57 6.51
C LYS A 79 -21.98 -3.73 7.29
N GLU A 80 -20.76 -4.10 6.96
CA GLU A 80 -20.04 -5.24 7.53
C GLU A 80 -18.61 -4.84 7.84
N LEU A 81 -18.14 -5.17 9.04
CA LEU A 81 -16.74 -5.04 9.42
C LEU A 81 -16.00 -6.29 8.96
N GLU A 82 -14.93 -6.12 8.19
CA GLU A 82 -14.02 -7.20 7.84
C GLU A 82 -12.84 -7.18 8.81
N ILE A 83 -12.75 -8.23 9.63
CA ILE A 83 -11.79 -8.34 10.71
C ILE A 83 -10.77 -9.43 10.38
N PHE A 84 -9.49 -9.14 10.57
CA PHE A 84 -8.39 -10.08 10.37
C PHE A 84 -7.87 -10.54 11.73
N PRO A 85 -8.13 -11.80 12.15
CA PRO A 85 -7.79 -12.26 13.50
C PRO A 85 -6.29 -12.24 13.79
N GLU A 86 -5.48 -12.57 12.78
CA GLU A 86 -4.03 -12.68 12.89
C GLU A 86 -3.35 -11.83 11.83
N ILE A 87 -2.43 -10.96 12.27
CA ILE A 87 -1.60 -10.11 11.41
C ILE A 87 -0.14 -10.33 11.80
N LEU A 88 0.71 -10.56 10.81
CA LEU A 88 2.16 -10.48 10.95
C LEU A 88 2.62 -9.11 10.43
N THR A 89 3.16 -8.27 11.31
CA THR A 89 3.76 -6.99 10.90
C THR A 89 5.26 -7.16 10.68
N LEU A 90 5.75 -6.81 9.48
CA LEU A 90 7.19 -6.75 9.17
C LEU A 90 7.57 -5.33 8.79
N LYS A 91 8.74 -4.90 9.28
CA LYS A 91 9.35 -3.63 8.87
C LYS A 91 10.22 -3.87 7.65
N ILE A 92 9.83 -3.31 6.51
CA ILE A 92 10.55 -3.45 5.24
C ILE A 92 10.96 -2.06 4.78
N SER A 93 12.27 -1.81 4.75
CA SER A 93 12.82 -0.46 4.59
C SER A 93 12.26 0.51 5.66
N GLN A 94 11.54 1.56 5.24
CA GLN A 94 10.95 2.58 6.11
C GLN A 94 9.45 2.38 6.36
N SER A 95 8.87 1.28 5.88
CA SER A 95 7.43 1.02 5.98
C SER A 95 7.15 -0.22 6.83
N ASP A 96 6.10 -0.14 7.64
CA ASP A 96 5.53 -1.30 8.32
C ASP A 96 4.45 -1.89 7.43
N LEU A 97 4.61 -3.16 7.06
CA LEU A 97 3.66 -3.90 6.25
C LEU A 97 3.04 -5.02 7.08
N ASP A 98 1.74 -5.14 6.96
CA ASP A 98 0.91 -6.09 7.67
C ASP A 98 0.52 -7.22 6.71
N PHE A 99 0.77 -8.47 7.10
CA PHE A 99 0.51 -9.66 6.29
C PHE A 99 -0.50 -10.57 6.98
N THR A 100 -1.43 -11.14 6.22
CA THR A 100 -2.45 -12.07 6.72
C THR A 100 -2.92 -13.01 5.62
N ASP A 101 -3.66 -14.05 5.99
CA ASP A 101 -4.22 -14.97 5.00
C ASP A 101 -5.40 -14.30 4.32
N LYS A 102 -5.41 -14.31 3.00
CA LYS A 102 -6.53 -13.81 2.19
C LYS A 102 -7.87 -14.47 2.55
N ASN A 103 -7.86 -15.65 3.17
CA ASN A 103 -9.05 -16.38 3.57
C ASN A 103 -9.36 -16.31 5.07
N SER A 104 -8.53 -15.65 5.89
CA SER A 104 -8.73 -15.63 7.36
C SER A 104 -9.69 -14.55 7.84
N SER A 105 -10.21 -13.69 6.95
CA SER A 105 -11.07 -12.59 7.37
C SER A 105 -12.44 -13.09 7.85
N VAL A 106 -12.93 -12.46 8.91
CA VAL A 106 -14.26 -12.68 9.47
C VAL A 106 -15.09 -11.44 9.18
N LYS A 107 -16.22 -11.60 8.49
CA LYS A 107 -17.16 -10.51 8.20
C LYS A 107 -18.26 -10.47 9.24
N ILE A 108 -18.46 -9.31 9.83
CA ILE A 108 -19.42 -9.09 10.92
C ILE A 108 -20.38 -7.98 10.53
N LYS A 109 -21.67 -8.26 10.48
CA LYS A 109 -22.69 -7.25 10.18
C LYS A 109 -22.78 -6.24 11.32
N ILE A 110 -22.63 -4.96 11.00
CA ILE A 110 -22.73 -3.86 11.98
C ILE A 110 -24.07 -3.87 12.72
N SER A 111 -25.15 -4.30 12.06
CA SER A 111 -26.48 -4.42 12.68
C SER A 111 -26.53 -5.40 13.86
N ASN A 112 -25.63 -6.38 13.89
CA ASN A 112 -25.60 -7.43 14.91
C ASN A 112 -24.63 -7.08 16.04
N VAL A 113 -23.86 -6.00 15.90
CA VAL A 113 -22.84 -5.62 16.87
C VAL A 113 -23.48 -4.90 18.05
N VAL A 114 -23.37 -5.51 19.23
CA VAL A 114 -23.83 -4.92 20.49
C VAL A 114 -22.76 -4.03 21.09
N ASN A 115 -21.48 -4.44 20.99
CA ASN A 115 -20.37 -3.70 21.57
C ASN A 115 -19.09 -3.83 20.72
N ILE A 116 -18.37 -2.72 20.57
CA ILE A 116 -17.03 -2.68 19.97
C ILE A 116 -16.08 -2.05 20.99
N GLN A 117 -15.09 -2.83 21.41
CA GLN A 117 -13.98 -2.33 22.21
C GLN A 117 -12.75 -2.16 21.31
N VAL A 118 -12.26 -0.92 21.19
CA VAL A 118 -10.94 -0.63 20.62
C VAL A 118 -9.89 -0.95 21.67
N ILE A 119 -9.02 -1.92 21.38
CA ILE A 119 -7.93 -2.32 22.27
C ILE A 119 -6.69 -1.46 21.99
N GLU A 120 -6.35 -1.34 20.72
CA GLU A 120 -5.27 -0.48 20.22
C GLU A 120 -5.68 0.08 18.87
N PHE A 121 -5.09 1.22 18.49
CA PHE A 121 -5.17 1.71 17.13
C PHE A 121 -3.86 2.37 16.71
N LEU A 122 -3.60 2.34 15.42
CA LEU A 122 -2.46 2.97 14.78
C LEU A 122 -2.94 3.78 13.58
N SER A 123 -2.56 5.05 13.51
CA SER A 123 -2.68 5.85 12.30
C SER A 123 -1.46 5.65 11.41
N TYR A 124 -1.66 5.64 10.11
CA TYR A 124 -0.59 5.53 9.12
C TYR A 124 -0.92 6.33 7.86
N VAL A 125 0.10 6.60 7.05
CA VAL A 125 -0.08 7.26 5.76
C VAL A 125 -0.89 6.34 4.85
N PRO A 126 -2.01 6.78 4.25
CA PRO A 126 -2.80 5.97 3.34
C PRO A 126 -1.95 5.35 2.23
N ASN A 127 -1.64 4.07 2.39
CA ASN A 127 -0.84 3.27 1.49
C ASN A 127 -1.29 1.79 1.55
N GLN A 128 -0.66 0.94 0.75
CA GLN A 128 -0.88 -0.52 0.84
C GLN A 128 -0.19 -1.09 2.07
N ARG A 129 -0.78 -0.88 3.26
CA ARG A 129 -0.30 -1.45 4.52
C ARG A 129 -0.59 -2.95 4.64
N LEU A 130 -1.82 -3.36 4.32
CA LEU A 130 -2.26 -4.76 4.42
C LEU A 130 -2.01 -5.52 3.11
N VAL A 131 -1.25 -6.60 3.18
CA VAL A 131 -0.96 -7.51 2.08
C VAL A 131 -1.61 -8.87 2.37
N LEU A 132 -2.54 -9.26 1.51
CA LEU A 132 -3.23 -10.55 1.60
C LEU A 132 -2.41 -11.61 0.87
N LEU A 133 -2.02 -12.65 1.60
CA LEU A 133 -1.21 -13.76 1.10
C LEU A 133 -1.98 -15.07 1.15
N ASN A 134 -1.57 -16.04 0.35
CA ASN A 134 -2.02 -17.41 0.55
C ASN A 134 -1.17 -18.12 1.62
N GLU A 135 -1.62 -19.30 2.06
CA GLU A 135 -0.96 -20.11 3.09
C GLU A 135 0.51 -20.43 2.75
N ASP A 136 0.82 -20.79 1.50
CA ASP A 136 2.19 -21.09 1.07
C ASP A 136 3.11 -19.86 1.19
N GLU A 137 2.60 -18.68 0.84
CA GLU A 137 3.31 -17.41 0.96
C GLU A 137 3.54 -17.02 2.43
N LEU A 138 2.52 -17.16 3.28
CA LEU A 138 2.64 -16.90 4.72
C LEU A 138 3.62 -17.83 5.42
N ASN A 139 3.60 -19.12 5.07
CA ASN A 139 4.51 -20.12 5.63
C ASN A 139 5.98 -19.81 5.38
N ILE A 140 6.30 -19.02 4.34
CA ILE A 140 7.64 -18.50 4.12
C ILE A 140 7.93 -17.34 5.07
N LEU A 141 6.97 -16.41 5.25
CA LEU A 141 7.14 -15.24 6.13
C LEU A 141 7.26 -15.58 7.62
N PHE A 142 6.72 -16.71 8.07
CA PHE A 142 6.88 -17.14 9.47
C PHE A 142 8.26 -17.77 9.77
N ARG A 143 9.13 -17.91 8.78
CA ARG A 143 10.49 -18.45 8.99
C ARG A 143 11.42 -17.40 9.59
N LYS A 144 12.40 -17.86 10.39
CA LYS A 144 13.44 -16.98 10.95
C LYS A 144 14.42 -16.56 9.85
N GLY A 145 14.96 -15.34 9.97
CA GLY A 145 16.05 -14.86 9.12
C GLY A 145 15.62 -14.34 7.75
N LEU A 146 14.42 -13.75 7.67
CA LEU A 146 13.95 -13.13 6.42
C LEU A 146 14.88 -12.03 5.94
N ASN A 147 15.24 -12.11 4.66
CA ASN A 147 15.88 -11.06 3.89
C ASN A 147 14.91 -10.55 2.83
N PHE A 148 15.13 -9.31 2.37
CA PHE A 148 14.34 -8.71 1.31
C PHE A 148 15.21 -8.11 0.21
N SER A 149 14.68 -8.09 -1.01
CA SER A 149 15.22 -7.34 -2.14
C SER A 149 14.09 -6.58 -2.83
N SER A 150 14.39 -5.41 -3.37
CA SER A 150 13.41 -4.56 -4.02
C SER A 150 13.76 -4.36 -5.48
N LEU A 151 12.75 -4.47 -6.34
CA LEU A 151 12.85 -4.20 -7.76
C LEU A 151 12.27 -2.84 -8.06
N TYR A 152 13.16 -1.93 -8.44
CA TYR A 152 12.78 -0.60 -8.88
C TYR A 152 13.03 -0.49 -10.38
N PHE A 153 11.96 -0.33 -11.15
CA PHE A 153 12.04 -0.04 -12.58
C PHE A 153 12.30 1.46 -12.76
N LYS A 154 13.55 1.89 -12.57
CA LYS A 154 13.93 3.32 -12.69
C LYS A 154 14.01 3.81 -14.14
N ASP A 155 14.39 2.90 -15.05
CA ASP A 155 15.02 3.27 -16.32
C ASP A 155 14.14 3.01 -17.54
N TYR A 156 12.84 2.74 -17.37
CA TYR A 156 11.96 2.39 -18.48
C TYR A 156 10.74 3.31 -18.52
N GLU A 157 10.49 3.87 -19.70
CA GLU A 157 9.24 4.56 -20.08
C GLU A 157 7.99 3.65 -19.99
N ILE A 158 8.18 2.39 -19.56
CA ILE A 158 7.13 1.45 -19.21
C ILE A 158 6.71 1.72 -17.77
N ILE A 159 5.80 2.67 -17.62
CA ILE A 159 5.06 2.84 -16.38
C ILE A 159 4.04 1.70 -16.28
N VAL A 160 4.47 0.52 -15.80
CA VAL A 160 3.55 -0.62 -15.54
C VAL A 160 2.58 -0.27 -14.41
N ALA A 161 3.06 0.52 -13.45
CA ALA A 161 2.29 1.19 -12.43
C ALA A 161 3.15 2.33 -11.88
N GLU A 162 2.68 3.58 -11.99
CA GLU A 162 3.36 4.72 -11.38
C GLU A 162 3.58 4.44 -9.89
N ASN A 163 4.79 4.66 -9.41
CA ASN A 163 5.11 4.60 -7.99
C ASN A 163 4.85 3.22 -7.35
N CYS A 164 5.11 2.11 -8.06
CA CYS A 164 5.06 0.76 -7.49
C CYS A 164 6.45 0.10 -7.45
N ILE A 165 6.68 -0.72 -6.43
CA ILE A 165 7.91 -1.52 -6.24
C ILE A 165 7.52 -2.96 -5.97
N ASP A 166 8.13 -3.90 -6.69
CA ASP A 166 8.04 -5.32 -6.35
C ASP A 166 9.08 -5.65 -5.28
N ILE A 167 8.64 -6.29 -4.21
CA ILE A 167 9.48 -6.75 -3.11
C ILE A 167 9.52 -8.26 -3.12
N LEU A 168 10.73 -8.80 -3.04
CA LEU A 168 11.01 -10.22 -2.85
C LEU A 168 11.35 -10.45 -1.37
N LEU A 169 10.73 -11.44 -0.74
CA LEU A 169 11.00 -11.88 0.63
C LEU A 169 11.32 -13.37 0.68
N SER A 170 12.35 -13.76 1.44
CA SER A 170 12.76 -15.16 1.59
C SER A 170 13.69 -15.33 2.81
N ASP A 171 13.88 -16.57 3.25
CA ASP A 171 14.91 -16.98 4.23
C ASP A 171 16.31 -17.16 3.58
N LYS A 172 16.41 -16.98 2.25
CA LYS A 172 17.67 -16.92 1.49
C LYS A 172 18.58 -15.78 1.92
N THR A 173 19.87 -15.86 1.58
CA THR A 173 20.78 -14.72 1.83
C THR A 173 20.41 -13.52 0.95
N LYS A 174 20.89 -12.34 1.33
CA LYS A 174 20.65 -11.11 0.56
C LYS A 174 21.21 -11.23 -0.86
N GLU A 175 22.39 -11.79 -1.03
CA GLU A 175 23.05 -11.97 -2.32
C GLU A 175 22.27 -12.92 -3.24
N GLU A 176 21.78 -14.05 -2.70
CA GLU A 176 20.95 -14.98 -3.47
C GLU A 176 19.63 -14.34 -3.89
N LEU A 177 19.02 -13.56 -3.00
CA LEU A 177 17.76 -12.88 -3.26
C LEU A 177 17.93 -11.77 -4.30
N ASP A 178 19.03 -11.03 -4.25
CA ASP A 178 19.38 -10.00 -5.25
C ASP A 178 19.60 -10.59 -6.63
N TYR A 179 20.27 -11.74 -6.71
CA TYR A 179 20.44 -12.47 -7.96
C TYR A 179 19.10 -12.92 -8.58
N GLU A 180 18.21 -13.48 -7.77
CA GLU A 180 16.85 -13.85 -8.23
C GLU A 180 16.02 -12.62 -8.62
N ALA A 181 16.20 -11.51 -7.91
CA ALA A 181 15.58 -10.23 -8.24
C ALA A 181 16.05 -9.73 -9.63
N GLU A 182 17.36 -9.74 -9.91
CA GLU A 182 17.91 -9.36 -11.20
C GLU A 182 17.37 -10.22 -12.35
N ILE A 183 17.35 -11.55 -12.17
CA ILE A 183 16.77 -12.47 -13.15
C ILE A 183 15.29 -12.17 -13.39
N PHE A 184 14.52 -11.98 -12.32
CA PHE A 184 13.08 -11.74 -12.41
C PHE A 184 12.80 -10.42 -13.13
N SER A 185 13.50 -9.34 -12.74
CA SER A 185 13.43 -8.03 -13.38
C SER A 185 13.75 -8.09 -14.88
N LYS A 186 14.81 -8.81 -15.26
CA LYS A 186 15.17 -9.01 -16.66
C LYS A 186 14.05 -9.70 -17.44
N LYS A 187 13.48 -10.78 -16.91
CA LYS A 187 12.37 -11.49 -17.58
C LYS A 187 11.13 -10.62 -17.78
N LEU A 188 10.78 -9.82 -16.77
CA LEU A 188 9.65 -8.89 -16.88
C LEU A 188 9.92 -7.84 -17.95
N ARG A 189 11.14 -7.30 -17.99
CA ARG A 189 11.59 -6.37 -19.04
C ARG A 189 11.49 -6.99 -20.42
N ASP A 190 12.14 -8.14 -20.64
CA ASP A 190 12.13 -8.85 -21.92
C ASP A 190 10.68 -9.11 -22.39
N LYS A 191 9.77 -9.41 -21.45
CA LYS A 191 8.35 -9.60 -21.77
C LYS A 191 7.67 -8.30 -22.21
N VAL A 192 7.96 -7.17 -21.58
CA VAL A 192 7.39 -5.89 -22.04
C VAL A 192 7.94 -5.50 -23.41
N GLU A 193 9.24 -5.73 -23.66
CA GLU A 193 9.84 -5.50 -24.97
C GLU A 193 9.17 -6.36 -26.05
N GLU A 194 8.90 -7.64 -25.77
CA GLU A 194 8.13 -8.55 -26.64
C GLU A 194 6.73 -8.01 -26.96
N LEU A 195 6.10 -7.32 -26.01
CA LEU A 195 4.79 -6.70 -26.14
C LEU A 195 4.84 -5.28 -26.75
N ASN A 196 5.98 -4.89 -27.32
CA ASN A 196 6.22 -3.57 -27.90
C ASN A 196 5.89 -2.42 -26.95
N TYR A 197 6.23 -2.56 -25.66
CA TYR A 197 6.07 -1.51 -24.66
C TYR A 197 4.62 -1.03 -24.41
N SER A 198 3.62 -1.75 -24.95
CA SER A 198 2.21 -1.44 -24.72
C SER A 198 1.60 -2.49 -23.80
N LEU A 199 1.13 -2.06 -22.63
CA LEU A 199 0.41 -2.91 -21.66
C LEU A 199 -1.09 -2.59 -21.63
N GLU A 200 -1.59 -1.86 -22.61
CA GLU A 200 -3.01 -1.57 -22.74
C GLU A 200 -3.78 -2.81 -23.22
N MET A 201 -5.03 -2.93 -22.76
CA MET A 201 -5.98 -3.96 -23.21
C MET A 201 -5.41 -5.40 -23.14
N GLU A 202 -5.41 -6.14 -24.25
CA GLU A 202 -5.04 -7.55 -24.32
C GLU A 202 -3.58 -7.81 -23.91
N ASN A 203 -2.67 -6.87 -24.16
CA ASN A 203 -1.27 -7.01 -23.76
C ASN A 203 -1.09 -6.93 -22.24
N GLY A 204 -1.94 -6.15 -21.55
CA GLY A 204 -1.96 -6.08 -20.10
C GLY A 204 -2.28 -7.45 -19.48
N ASP A 205 -3.32 -8.12 -19.98
CA ASP A 205 -3.69 -9.47 -19.53
C ASP A 205 -2.57 -10.48 -19.78
N VAL A 206 -1.92 -10.42 -20.96
CA VAL A 206 -0.78 -11.27 -21.29
C VAL A 206 0.38 -11.04 -20.31
N TYR A 207 0.72 -9.78 -20.03
CA TYR A 207 1.77 -9.42 -19.09
C TYR A 207 1.45 -9.88 -17.67
N PHE A 208 0.25 -9.59 -17.14
CA PHE A 208 -0.12 -9.99 -15.78
C PHE A 208 -0.24 -11.51 -15.63
N ASN A 209 -0.63 -12.23 -16.69
CA ASN A 209 -0.55 -13.68 -16.72
C ASN A 209 0.90 -14.18 -16.62
N PHE A 210 1.80 -13.61 -17.39
CA PHE A 210 3.23 -13.92 -17.34
C PHE A 210 3.83 -13.61 -15.95
N PHE A 211 3.56 -12.41 -15.41
CA PHE A 211 3.98 -11.99 -14.08
C PHE A 211 3.51 -12.98 -13.00
N ARG A 212 2.22 -13.36 -13.02
CA ARG A 212 1.67 -14.37 -12.09
C ARG A 212 2.36 -15.74 -12.23
N GLN A 213 2.72 -16.15 -13.44
CA GLN A 213 3.45 -17.42 -13.66
C GLN A 213 4.86 -17.35 -13.09
N GLU A 214 5.60 -16.26 -13.31
CA GLU A 214 6.93 -16.08 -12.76
C GLU A 214 6.90 -15.97 -11.22
N LYS A 215 5.91 -15.27 -10.64
CA LYS A 215 5.67 -15.29 -9.18
C LYS A 215 5.50 -16.71 -8.64
N LYS A 216 4.70 -17.54 -9.31
CA LYS A 216 4.55 -18.96 -8.92
C LYS A 216 5.85 -19.75 -9.00
N LYS A 217 6.74 -19.44 -9.95
CA LYS A 217 8.05 -20.09 -10.05
C LYS A 217 8.96 -19.67 -8.89
N LEU A 218 8.97 -18.40 -8.52
CA LEU A 218 9.71 -17.89 -7.36
C LEU A 218 9.16 -18.45 -6.04
N LEU A 219 7.84 -18.58 -5.91
CA LEU A 219 7.21 -19.19 -4.73
C LEU A 219 7.69 -20.63 -4.51
N LYS A 220 7.81 -21.42 -5.59
CA LYS A 220 8.39 -22.78 -5.53
C LYS A 220 9.85 -22.81 -5.09
N LYS A 221 10.59 -21.70 -5.24
CA LYS A 221 11.96 -21.52 -4.72
C LYS A 221 11.98 -20.99 -3.28
N GLY A 222 10.83 -20.81 -2.63
CA GLY A 222 10.73 -20.23 -1.29
C GLY A 222 10.85 -18.70 -1.28
N ILE A 223 10.48 -18.02 -2.36
CA ILE A 223 10.54 -16.56 -2.48
C ILE A 223 9.13 -16.01 -2.70
N VAL A 224 8.68 -15.17 -1.78
CA VAL A 224 7.40 -14.45 -1.89
C VAL A 224 7.64 -13.16 -2.63
N VAL A 225 6.76 -12.84 -3.58
CA VAL A 225 6.78 -11.56 -4.29
C VAL A 225 5.47 -10.84 -4.06
N PHE A 226 5.52 -9.57 -3.69
CA PHE A 226 4.36 -8.71 -3.62
C PHE A 226 4.74 -7.32 -4.10
N THR A 227 3.74 -6.61 -4.61
CA THR A 227 3.90 -5.26 -5.12
C THR A 227 3.37 -4.31 -4.07
N ILE A 228 4.11 -3.25 -3.77
CA ILE A 228 3.63 -2.15 -2.94
C ILE A 228 3.64 -0.85 -3.72
N TRP A 229 2.69 0.02 -3.40
CA TRP A 229 2.78 1.42 -3.78
C TRP A 229 3.84 2.13 -2.91
N TYR A 230 4.78 2.80 -3.55
CA TYR A 230 5.89 3.52 -2.97
C TYR A 230 5.73 5.02 -3.26
N ALA A 231 5.26 5.78 -2.27
CA ALA A 231 5.32 7.23 -2.33
C ALA A 231 6.78 7.68 -2.32
N LEU A 232 7.23 8.36 -3.39
CA LEU A 232 8.51 9.09 -3.41
C LEU A 232 8.39 10.42 -2.66
#